data_AF-H5TRR3-F1
#
_entry.id   AF-H5TRR3-F1
#
_cell.length_a   1.000
_cell.length_b   1.000
_cell.length_c   1.000
_cell.angle_alpha   90.00
_cell.angle_beta   90.00
_cell.angle_gamma   90.00
#
_symmetry.space_group_name_H-M   'P 1'
#
loop_
_entity.id
_entity.type
_entity.pdbx_description
1 polymer ?
#
loop_
_entity_poly.entity_id
_entity_poly.type
_entity_poly.pdbx_seq_one_letter_code
_entity_poly.pdbx_strand_id
1 'polypeptide(L)'
;MPGSSEKHSVAGPTPRPCASCPYRRDVPSGVWAVSEYEKLAAYDRDTADQPSALFMCHQNDGSSDQSRLCSGWVGCHGEELLALRLALMAGDIDGDTFTECVDYVSPTPLFESGRAAAQHGVAGVDQPSDDACAAIAKIRRRRSDLAD
;
A
#
# COMPACT_ATOMS: atom_id res chain seq x y z
N MET A 1 7.93 35.87 6.15
CA MET A 1 8.12 35.21 4.84
C MET A 1 9.31 34.28 4.99
N PRO A 2 9.23 32.98 4.64
CA PRO A 2 8.42 32.39 3.58
C PRO A 2 7.13 31.73 4.09
N GLY A 3 6.17 31.57 3.17
CA GLY A 3 4.82 31.08 3.44
C GLY A 3 4.80 29.62 3.87
N SER A 4 3.82 29.31 4.73
CA SER A 4 3.39 27.95 4.98
C SER A 4 3.01 27.34 3.64
N SER A 5 3.85 26.45 3.11
CA SER A 5 3.37 25.45 2.17
C SER A 5 2.22 24.75 2.87
N GLU A 6 1.01 24.88 2.34
CA GLU A 6 -0.10 24.02 2.72
C GLU A 6 0.42 22.58 2.58
N LYS A 7 0.71 21.95 3.71
CA LYS A 7 1.01 20.52 3.72
C LYS A 7 -0.27 19.85 3.27
N HIS A 8 -0.27 19.28 2.08
CA HIS A 8 -1.38 18.43 1.65
C HIS A 8 -1.44 17.22 2.58
N SER A 9 -2.48 17.18 3.40
CA SER A 9 -2.74 16.04 4.29
C SER A 9 -2.93 14.78 3.44
N VAL A 10 -2.29 13.70 3.84
CA VAL A 10 -2.46 12.41 3.17
C VAL A 10 -3.89 11.92 3.41
N ALA A 11 -4.62 11.61 2.34
CA ALA A 11 -5.98 11.09 2.47
C ALA A 11 -5.99 9.61 2.89
N GLY A 12 -7.05 9.21 3.59
CA GLY A 12 -7.26 7.84 4.10
C GLY A 12 -7.28 6.74 3.03
N PRO A 13 -7.49 5.47 3.43
CA PRO A 13 -7.40 4.33 2.52
C PRO A 13 -8.43 4.38 1.39
N THR A 14 -8.06 3.91 0.19
CA THR A 14 -9.06 3.73 -0.89
C THR A 14 -10.21 2.81 -0.42
N PRO A 15 -11.47 3.00 -0.89
CA PRO A 15 -12.59 2.20 -0.39
C PRO A 15 -12.41 0.68 -0.55
N ARG A 16 -11.62 0.28 -1.56
CA ARG A 16 -11.21 -1.11 -1.77
C ARG A 16 -9.75 -1.21 -2.19
N PRO A 17 -9.07 -2.34 -1.92
CA PRO A 17 -7.79 -2.66 -2.51
C PRO A 17 -7.91 -2.69 -4.03
N CYS A 18 -6.94 -2.10 -4.71
CA CYS A 18 -6.89 -2.12 -6.17
C CYS A 18 -6.63 -3.53 -6.70
N ALA A 19 -6.91 -3.73 -8.00
CA ALA A 19 -6.93 -5.06 -8.60
C ALA A 19 -5.61 -5.84 -8.46
N SER A 20 -4.49 -5.11 -8.47
CA SER A 20 -3.12 -5.60 -8.38
C SER A 20 -2.50 -5.43 -6.98
N CYS A 21 -3.29 -5.12 -5.95
CA CYS A 21 -2.78 -4.95 -4.59
C CYS A 21 -2.11 -6.26 -4.11
N PRO A 22 -0.86 -6.23 -3.63
CA PRO A 22 -0.15 -7.45 -3.23
C PRO A 22 -0.74 -8.10 -1.98
N TYR A 23 -1.53 -7.37 -1.18
CA TYR A 23 -2.20 -7.92 0.01
C TYR A 23 -3.46 -8.72 -0.31
N ARG A 24 -4.00 -8.66 -1.54
CA ARG A 24 -5.23 -9.41 -1.89
C ARG A 24 -4.92 -10.89 -2.09
N ARG A 25 -5.76 -11.78 -1.55
CA ARG A 25 -5.59 -13.25 -1.76
C ARG A 25 -5.85 -13.71 -3.19
N ASP A 26 -6.59 -12.93 -3.97
CA ASP A 26 -6.95 -13.24 -5.35
C ASP A 26 -6.07 -12.50 -6.39
N VAL A 27 -4.98 -11.86 -5.95
CA VAL A 27 -3.98 -11.32 -6.88
C VAL A 27 -3.10 -12.45 -7.44
N PRO A 28 -2.76 -12.45 -8.73
CA PRO A 28 -1.70 -13.33 -9.24
C PRO A 28 -0.36 -13.07 -8.52
N SER A 29 0.44 -14.10 -8.34
CA SER A 29 1.84 -13.96 -7.94
C SER A 29 2.67 -13.36 -9.10
N GLY A 30 3.83 -12.77 -8.80
CA GLY A 30 4.75 -12.25 -9.82
C GLY A 30 4.35 -10.92 -10.47
N VAL A 31 3.37 -10.20 -9.92
CA VAL A 31 2.92 -8.90 -10.47
C VAL A 31 3.92 -7.79 -10.18
N TRP A 32 4.59 -7.83 -9.03
CA TRP A 32 5.56 -6.81 -8.61
C TRP A 32 6.97 -7.38 -8.56
N ALA A 33 7.99 -6.51 -8.57
CA ALA A 33 9.36 -6.93 -8.35
C ALA A 33 9.55 -7.51 -6.93
N VAL A 34 10.52 -8.41 -6.75
CA VAL A 34 10.86 -9.02 -5.45
C VAL A 34 11.04 -7.96 -4.36
N SER A 35 11.75 -6.88 -4.67
CA SER A 35 12.00 -5.77 -3.74
C SER A 35 10.73 -5.07 -3.23
N GLU A 36 9.62 -5.11 -3.99
CA GLU A 36 8.34 -4.58 -3.53
C GLU A 36 7.67 -5.52 -2.51
N TYR A 37 7.79 -6.83 -2.72
CA TYR A 37 7.28 -7.83 -1.79
C TYR A 37 8.07 -7.87 -0.47
N GLU A 38 9.39 -7.68 -0.52
CA GLU A 38 10.26 -7.63 0.66
C GLU A 38 9.84 -6.54 1.67
N LYS A 39 9.31 -5.41 1.17
CA LYS A 39 8.81 -4.32 2.03
C LYS A 39 7.64 -4.74 2.90
N LEU A 40 6.80 -5.67 2.43
CA LEU A 40 5.54 -6.02 3.11
C LEU A 40 5.81 -6.69 4.45
N ALA A 41 6.73 -7.66 4.46
CA ALA A 41 7.09 -8.42 5.66
C ALA A 41 7.74 -7.56 6.77
N ALA A 42 8.26 -6.38 6.43
CA ALA A 42 8.84 -5.47 7.41
C ALA A 42 7.78 -4.85 8.34
N TYR A 43 6.53 -4.71 7.87
CA TYR A 43 5.44 -4.17 8.69
C TYR A 43 4.88 -5.18 9.70
N ASP A 44 5.18 -6.47 9.56
CA ASP A 44 4.81 -7.51 10.54
C ASP A 44 5.73 -7.52 11.78
N ARG A 45 6.79 -6.71 11.81
CA ARG A 45 7.73 -6.68 12.93
C ARG A 45 7.09 -6.01 14.14
N ASP A 46 7.71 -6.21 15.30
CA ASP A 46 7.38 -5.44 16.50
C ASP A 46 7.43 -3.94 16.19
N THR A 47 6.54 -3.15 16.81
CA THR A 47 6.35 -1.73 16.49
C THR A 47 7.66 -0.94 16.42
N ALA A 48 8.65 -1.23 17.28
CA ALA A 48 9.94 -0.52 17.30
C ALA A 48 10.84 -0.79 16.06
N ASP A 49 10.64 -1.92 15.38
CA ASP A 49 11.42 -2.36 14.23
C ASP A 49 10.66 -2.22 12.89
N GLN A 50 9.42 -1.71 12.94
CA GLN A 50 8.62 -1.43 11.75
C GLN A 50 9.17 -0.23 10.97
N PRO A 51 9.01 -0.22 9.64
CA PRO A 51 9.27 0.98 8.84
C PRO A 51 8.37 2.15 9.26
N SER A 52 8.92 3.36 9.24
CA SER A 52 8.16 4.60 9.49
C SER A 52 7.44 5.13 8.24
N ALA A 53 7.69 4.55 7.07
CA ALA A 53 7.13 5.02 5.80
C ALA A 53 5.65 4.63 5.66
N LEU A 54 4.84 5.55 5.12
CA LEU A 54 3.47 5.23 4.73
C LEU A 54 3.46 4.40 3.44
N PHE A 55 2.52 3.47 3.32
CA PHE A 55 2.31 2.71 2.09
C PHE A 55 1.18 3.35 1.27
N MET A 56 1.54 4.05 0.20
CA MET A 56 0.59 4.73 -0.68
C MET A 56 -0.03 3.77 -1.71
N CYS A 57 -1.23 4.10 -2.19
CA CYS A 57 -1.86 3.37 -3.27
C CYS A 57 -1.14 3.61 -4.60
N HIS A 58 -0.51 2.56 -5.16
CA HIS A 58 0.29 2.65 -6.40
C HIS A 58 -0.48 3.08 -7.65
N GLN A 59 -1.81 3.07 -7.57
CA GLN A 59 -2.71 3.41 -8.66
C GLN A 59 -2.63 4.90 -9.00
N ASN A 60 -2.37 5.76 -8.03
CA ASN A 60 -2.26 7.19 -8.28
C ASN A 60 -0.78 7.60 -8.20
N ASP A 61 -0.45 8.73 -8.83
CA ASP A 61 0.86 9.35 -8.60
C ASP A 61 0.96 9.75 -7.12
N GLY A 62 2.12 9.51 -6.51
CA GLY A 62 2.38 9.85 -5.11
C GLY A 62 2.35 11.36 -4.86
N SER A 63 2.56 12.17 -5.90
CA SER A 63 2.48 13.64 -5.83
C SER A 63 1.13 14.21 -6.25
N SER A 64 0.14 13.37 -6.57
CA SER A 64 -1.21 13.84 -6.90
C SER A 64 -2.03 14.11 -5.64
N ASP A 65 -2.91 15.12 -5.68
CA ASP A 65 -3.92 15.38 -4.66
C ASP A 65 -4.88 14.19 -4.43
N GLN A 66 -4.91 13.25 -5.38
CA GLN A 66 -5.68 12.02 -5.31
C GLN A 66 -4.91 10.87 -4.63
N SER A 67 -3.68 11.11 -4.14
CA SER A 67 -2.87 10.11 -3.46
C SER A 67 -3.56 9.72 -2.14
N ARG A 68 -3.81 8.41 -1.99
CA ARG A 68 -4.51 7.82 -0.84
C ARG A 68 -3.68 6.70 -0.27
N LEU A 69 -3.86 6.40 1.01
CA LEU A 69 -3.24 5.24 1.64
C LEU A 69 -3.67 3.93 0.95
N CYS A 70 -2.78 2.95 0.93
CA CYS A 70 -3.08 1.62 0.41
C CYS A 70 -4.02 0.88 1.36
N SER A 71 -5.25 0.63 0.90
CA SER A 71 -6.25 -0.12 1.68
C SER A 71 -5.88 -1.56 1.97
N GLY A 72 -5.07 -2.21 1.14
CA GLY A 72 -4.55 -3.55 1.45
C GLY A 72 -3.56 -3.53 2.61
N TRP A 73 -2.71 -2.50 2.67
CA TRP A 73 -1.76 -2.33 3.78
C TRP A 73 -2.49 -1.95 5.08
N VAL A 74 -3.37 -0.95 5.01
CA VAL A 74 -4.20 -0.55 6.16
C VAL A 74 -5.05 -1.72 6.64
N GLY A 75 -5.77 -2.41 5.77
CA GLY A 75 -6.65 -3.52 6.17
C GLY A 75 -5.93 -4.80 6.63
N CYS A 76 -4.63 -4.95 6.35
CA CYS A 76 -3.85 -6.09 6.82
C CYS A 76 -3.30 -5.86 8.23
N HIS A 77 -2.95 -4.62 8.57
CA HIS A 77 -2.19 -4.30 9.79
C HIS A 77 -2.96 -3.42 10.78
N GLY A 78 -3.82 -2.53 10.29
CA GLY A 78 -4.67 -1.67 11.10
C GLY A 78 -3.89 -0.77 12.06
N GLU A 79 -4.34 -0.75 13.32
CA GLU A 79 -3.78 0.10 14.38
C GLU A 79 -2.34 -0.22 14.77
N GLU A 80 -1.82 -1.40 14.40
CA GLU A 80 -0.46 -1.85 14.72
C GLU A 80 0.65 -1.09 13.98
N LEU A 81 0.28 -0.31 12.95
CA LEU A 81 1.21 0.42 12.11
C LEU A 81 1.86 1.60 12.83
N LEU A 82 3.17 1.48 13.12
CA LEU A 82 3.99 2.60 13.59
C LEU A 82 3.88 3.82 12.66
N ALA A 83 3.93 3.59 11.34
CA ALA A 83 3.88 4.66 10.35
C ALA A 83 2.62 5.54 10.46
N LEU A 84 1.45 4.96 10.77
CA LEU A 84 0.21 5.73 10.96
C LEU A 84 0.27 6.59 12.23
N ARG A 85 0.81 6.03 13.32
CA ARG A 85 0.96 6.76 14.59
C ARG A 85 1.92 7.93 14.43
N LEU A 86 3.04 7.73 13.71
CA LEU A 86 4.00 8.80 13.42
C LEU A 86 3.41 9.86 12.49
N ALA A 87 2.67 9.48 11.45
CA ALA A 87 2.03 10.43 10.55
C ALA A 87 1.01 11.32 11.27
N LEU A 88 0.23 10.76 12.21
CA LEU A 88 -0.68 11.52 13.07
C LEU A 88 0.09 12.52 13.96
N MET A 89 1.17 12.06 14.61
CA MET A 89 1.99 12.93 15.47
C MET A 89 2.69 14.05 14.68
N ALA A 90 3.10 13.78 13.44
CA ALA A 90 3.74 14.74 12.55
C ALA A 90 2.74 15.73 11.91
N GLY A 91 1.44 15.48 12.05
CA GLY A 91 0.37 16.25 11.41
C GLY A 91 0.28 16.03 9.90
N ASP A 92 0.79 14.90 9.40
CA ASP A 92 0.69 14.53 7.98
C ASP A 92 -0.66 13.84 7.67
N ILE A 93 -1.33 13.31 8.70
CA ILE A 93 -2.74 12.91 8.69
C ILE A 93 -3.45 13.50 9.92
N ASP A 94 -4.78 13.68 9.82
CA ASP A 94 -5.61 14.10 10.95
C ASP A 94 -6.22 12.91 11.71
N GLY A 95 -6.90 13.21 12.83
CA GLY A 95 -7.53 12.19 13.68
C GLY A 95 -8.66 11.42 12.97
N ASP A 96 -9.39 12.08 12.07
CA ASP A 96 -10.47 11.45 11.30
C ASP A 96 -9.88 10.43 10.31
N THR A 97 -8.80 10.79 9.61
CA THR A 97 -8.07 9.88 8.72
C THR A 97 -7.46 8.71 9.49
N PHE A 98 -6.91 8.95 10.68
CA PHE A 98 -6.39 7.87 11.53
C PHE A 98 -7.52 6.90 11.92
N THR A 99 -8.68 7.43 12.32
CA THR A 99 -9.86 6.62 12.66
C THR A 99 -10.35 5.81 11.45
N GLU A 100 -10.42 6.43 10.26
CA GLU A 100 -10.76 5.75 9.01
C GLU A 100 -9.81 4.58 8.74
N CYS A 101 -8.52 4.70 9.07
CA CYS A 101 -7.55 3.63 8.90
C CYS A 101 -7.75 2.48 9.89
N VAL A 102 -7.95 2.79 11.16
CA VAL A 102 -8.11 1.79 12.23
C VAL A 102 -9.40 0.99 12.04
N ASP A 103 -10.48 1.66 11.66
CA ASP A 103 -11.79 1.05 11.45
C ASP A 103 -11.95 0.38 10.07
N TYR A 104 -10.92 0.46 9.21
CA TYR A 104 -11.01 -0.03 7.84
C TYR A 104 -11.12 -1.56 7.79
N VAL A 105 -12.25 -2.04 7.27
CA VAL A 105 -12.45 -3.46 6.95
C VAL A 105 -12.43 -3.64 5.44
N SER A 106 -11.51 -4.47 4.94
CA SER A 106 -11.40 -4.69 3.50
C SER A 106 -12.61 -5.45 2.95
N PRO A 107 -13.27 -4.95 1.89
CA PRO A 107 -14.33 -5.70 1.22
C PRO A 107 -13.79 -6.83 0.33
N THR A 108 -12.47 -6.96 0.23
CA THR A 108 -11.81 -8.00 -0.55
C THR A 108 -10.87 -8.79 0.35
N PRO A 109 -10.92 -10.13 0.34
CA PRO A 109 -10.09 -10.92 1.25
C PRO A 109 -8.60 -10.61 1.12
N LEU A 110 -7.98 -10.25 2.23
CA LEU A 110 -6.55 -10.00 2.34
C LEU A 110 -5.82 -11.22 2.90
N PHE A 111 -4.51 -11.29 2.64
CA PHE A 111 -3.62 -12.15 3.40
C PHE A 111 -3.58 -11.69 4.87
N GLU A 112 -3.27 -12.62 5.77
CA GLU A 112 -3.24 -12.37 7.22
C GLU A 112 -2.02 -11.55 7.68
N SER A 113 -1.00 -11.42 6.84
CA SER A 113 0.24 -10.71 7.14
C SER A 113 0.94 -10.22 5.87
N GLY A 114 1.83 -9.24 6.02
CA GLY A 114 2.73 -8.79 4.96
C GLY A 114 3.65 -9.91 4.48
N ARG A 115 4.08 -10.81 5.36
CA ARG A 115 4.90 -11.99 5.06
C ARG A 115 4.16 -13.00 4.22
N ALA A 116 2.90 -13.31 4.53
CA ALA A 116 2.08 -14.21 3.72
C ALA A 116 1.84 -13.61 2.32
N ALA A 117 1.54 -12.31 2.25
CA ALA A 117 1.43 -11.59 0.97
C ALA A 117 2.73 -11.63 0.16
N ALA A 118 3.87 -11.41 0.81
CA ALA A 118 5.18 -11.46 0.17
C ALA A 118 5.52 -12.86 -0.36
N GLN A 119 5.30 -13.91 0.46
CA GLN A 119 5.55 -15.31 0.08
C GLN A 119 4.73 -15.73 -1.13
N HIS A 120 3.44 -15.38 -1.17
CA HIS A 120 2.60 -15.60 -2.34
C HIS A 120 3.14 -14.83 -3.56
N GLY A 121 3.43 -13.55 -3.38
CA GLY A 121 3.89 -12.66 -4.43
C GLY A 121 5.16 -13.13 -5.14
N VAL A 122 6.20 -13.48 -4.37
CA VAL A 122 7.51 -13.87 -4.92
C VAL A 122 7.47 -15.18 -5.71
N ALA A 123 6.52 -16.07 -5.41
CA ALA A 123 6.43 -17.39 -6.03
C ALA A 123 6.25 -17.36 -7.56
N GLY A 124 5.75 -16.25 -8.12
CA GLY A 124 5.51 -16.08 -9.55
C GLY A 124 6.48 -15.15 -10.27
N VAL A 125 7.50 -14.60 -9.60
CA VAL A 125 8.34 -13.54 -10.21
C VAL A 125 9.17 -14.07 -11.38
N ASP A 126 9.83 -15.22 -11.21
CA ASP A 126 10.71 -15.77 -12.26
C ASP A 126 9.92 -16.31 -13.47
N GLN A 127 8.68 -16.75 -13.23
CA GLN A 127 7.80 -17.29 -14.26
C GLN A 127 6.35 -16.80 -14.03
N PRO A 128 6.03 -15.55 -14.42
CA PRO A 128 4.71 -14.98 -14.21
C PRO A 128 3.66 -15.68 -15.08
N SER A 129 2.47 -15.86 -14.53
CA SER A 129 1.32 -16.39 -15.29
C SER A 129 0.80 -15.37 -16.31
N ASP A 130 -0.07 -15.82 -17.23
CA ASP A 130 -0.76 -14.94 -18.17
C ASP A 130 -1.59 -13.86 -17.44
N ASP A 131 -2.23 -14.21 -16.33
CA ASP A 131 -2.97 -13.26 -15.49
C ASP A 131 -2.05 -12.21 -14.85
N ALA A 132 -0.86 -12.62 -14.39
CA ALA A 132 0.14 -11.70 -13.86
C ALA A 132 0.64 -10.75 -14.95
N CYS A 133 0.97 -11.27 -16.13
CA CYS A 133 1.36 -10.48 -17.30
C CYS A 133 0.26 -9.46 -17.69
N ALA A 134 -1.00 -9.89 -17.68
CA ALA A 134 -2.14 -9.01 -17.96
C ALA A 134 -2.32 -7.91 -16.91
N ALA A 135 -2.09 -8.22 -15.62
CA ALA A 135 -2.11 -7.24 -14.54
C ALA A 135 -0.97 -6.22 -14.69
N ILE A 136 0.26 -6.66 -14.98
CA ILE A 136 1.42 -5.79 -15.24
C ILE A 136 1.14 -4.84 -16.40
N ALA A 137 0.60 -5.36 -17.51
CA ALA A 137 0.24 -4.55 -18.66
C ALA A 137 -0.82 -3.48 -18.32
N LYS A 138 -1.79 -3.80 -17.45
CA LYS A 138 -2.79 -2.82 -16.97
C LYS A 138 -2.14 -1.73 -16.11
N ILE A 139 -1.22 -2.08 -15.23
CA ILE A 139 -0.50 -1.11 -14.38
C ILE A 139 0.31 -0.14 -15.26
N ARG A 140 1.12 -0.67 -16.19
CA ARG A 140 1.93 0.16 -17.12
C ARG A 140 1.09 1.15 -17.93
N ARG A 141 -0.12 0.78 -18.35
CA ARG A 141 -1.02 1.70 -19.05
C ARG A 141 -1.58 2.81 -18.17
N ARG A 142 -1.78 2.56 -16.87
CA ARG A 142 -2.38 3.55 -15.94
C ARG A 142 -1.33 4.47 -15.31
N ARG A 143 -0.12 3.98 -15.14
CA ARG A 143 1.05 4.72 -14.66
C ARG A 143 1.96 5.09 -15.83
N SER A 144 1.55 6.09 -16.61
CA SER A 144 2.32 6.56 -17.77
C SER A 144 3.71 7.08 -17.41
N ASP A 145 3.91 7.46 -16.14
CA ASP A 145 5.19 7.84 -15.55
C ASP A 145 6.14 6.65 -15.31
N LEU A 146 5.64 5.41 -15.39
CA LEU A 146 6.45 4.18 -15.34
C LEU A 146 6.72 3.60 -16.75
N ALA A 147 6.26 4.27 -17.80
CA ALA A 147 6.53 3.90 -19.17
C ALA A 147 7.80 4.63 -19.63
N ASP A 148 8.92 3.90 -19.64
CA ASP A 148 10.10 4.24 -20.45
C ASP A 148 9.89 3.75 -21.91
#